data_AF-A0A284VQT6-F1
#
_entry.id   AF-A0A284VQT6-F1
#
_cell.length_a   1.000
_cell.length_b   1.000
_cell.length_c   1.000
_cell.angle_alpha   90.00
_cell.angle_beta   90.00
_cell.angle_gamma   90.00
#
_symmetry.space_group_name_H-M   'P 1'
#
loop_
_entity.id
_entity.type
_entity.pdbx_description
1 polymer ?
#
loop_
_entity_poly.entity_id
_entity_poly.type
_entity_poly.pdbx_seq_one_letter_code
_entity_poly.pdbx_strand_id
1 'polypeptide(L)'
;MNLLVLTPSQSVPANVGVVITTEYESTNINFNREKVIIVDKPQSTIDKACSLLRKGSFDRIIIGIDPGKYPGMAVLGGNKALSVHHVSVGEVCPLIKQIMREYKDNDILVRIGHGARLIRSRLINDILDMGLRVEMVDETGTTPRLGKGVHGQVVSDIIAAINIAKIPGKRMGKQFIEPSQGEVRVIQEHSREYSNGRSTIPRLLARAVAKGELTLSEAVEKHNGY
;
A
#
# COMPACT_ATOMS: atom_id res chain seq x y z
N MET A 1 -17.74 6.49 22.07
CA MET A 1 -17.62 7.86 21.53
C MET A 1 -18.32 8.76 22.51
N ASN A 2 -17.61 9.69 23.14
CA ASN A 2 -18.21 10.65 24.07
C ASN A 2 -18.53 11.91 23.30
N LEU A 3 -19.74 12.43 23.48
CA LEU A 3 -20.19 13.67 22.87
C LEU A 3 -20.17 14.77 23.93
N LEU A 4 -19.61 15.91 23.57
CA LEU A 4 -19.64 17.13 24.36
C LEU A 4 -20.32 18.20 23.51
N VAL A 5 -21.36 18.83 24.05
CA VAL A 5 -22.05 19.94 23.40
C VAL A 5 -21.52 21.24 24.02
N LEU A 6 -21.07 22.14 23.16
CA LEU A 6 -20.52 23.45 23.54
C LEU A 6 -21.27 24.54 22.81
N THR A 7 -21.30 25.74 23.38
CA THR A 7 -21.69 26.95 22.64
C THR A 7 -20.49 27.47 21.84
N PRO A 8 -20.70 28.18 20.71
CA PRO A 8 -19.60 28.70 19.88
C PRO A 8 -18.63 29.63 20.62
N SER A 9 -19.09 30.26 21.72
CA SER A 9 -18.30 31.13 22.60
C SER A 9 -17.42 30.37 23.61
N GLN A 10 -17.65 29.08 23.82
CA GLN A 10 -16.86 28.27 24.74
C GLN A 10 -15.59 27.77 24.07
N SER A 11 -14.48 27.79 24.81
CA SER A 11 -13.23 27.19 24.35
C SER A 11 -13.36 25.67 24.21
N VAL A 12 -12.89 25.12 23.10
CA VAL A 12 -12.87 23.67 22.86
C VAL A 12 -11.86 23.00 23.81
N PRO A 13 -12.26 22.05 24.67
CA PRO A 13 -11.35 21.35 25.56
C PRO A 13 -10.27 20.54 24.82
N ALA A 14 -9.10 20.40 25.44
CA ALA A 14 -7.93 19.74 24.82
C ALA A 14 -8.14 18.25 24.48
N ASN A 15 -9.08 17.58 25.14
CA ASN A 15 -9.42 16.17 24.90
C ASN A 15 -10.42 15.97 23.75
N VAL A 16 -10.89 17.05 23.09
CA VAL A 16 -11.75 16.97 21.92
C VAL A 16 -10.91 16.59 20.70
N GLY A 17 -11.27 15.50 20.02
CA GLY A 17 -10.54 15.04 18.84
C GLY A 17 -11.08 15.58 17.50
N VAL A 18 -12.36 15.94 17.44
CA VAL A 18 -13.06 16.46 16.26
C VAL A 18 -14.17 17.42 16.71
N VAL A 19 -14.37 18.50 15.96
CA VAL A 19 -15.49 19.43 16.14
C VAL A 19 -16.46 19.27 14.97
N ILE A 20 -17.75 19.13 15.26
CA ILE A 20 -18.83 19.18 14.26
C ILE A 20 -19.59 20.48 14.50
N THR A 21 -19.77 21.29 13.46
CA THR A 21 -20.33 22.64 13.57
C THR A 21 -21.08 23.03 12.29
N THR A 22 -21.83 24.13 12.33
CA THR A 22 -22.34 24.77 11.11
C THR A 22 -21.25 25.57 10.40
N GLU A 23 -21.46 25.86 9.10
CA GLU A 23 -20.53 26.67 8.30
C GLU A 23 -20.34 28.07 8.91
N TYR A 24 -21.46 28.70 9.31
CA TYR A 24 -21.49 30.01 9.96
C TYR A 24 -20.62 30.06 11.22
N GLU A 25 -20.82 29.11 12.14
CA GLU A 25 -20.09 29.06 13.42
C GLU A 25 -18.61 28.70 13.24
N SER A 26 -18.27 27.93 12.20
CA SER A 26 -16.91 27.42 11.99
C SER A 26 -15.86 28.52 11.90
N THR A 27 -16.24 29.71 11.43
CA THR A 27 -15.33 30.85 11.29
C THR A 27 -14.75 31.30 12.64
N ASN A 28 -15.53 31.16 13.72
CA ASN A 28 -15.20 31.64 15.06
C ASN A 28 -14.64 30.55 16.00
N ILE A 29 -14.53 29.30 15.52
CA ILE A 29 -13.98 28.20 16.32
C ILE A 29 -12.46 28.19 16.23
N ASN A 30 -11.80 28.40 17.36
CA ASN A 30 -10.35 28.27 17.50
C ASN A 30 -9.93 26.80 17.70
N PHE A 31 -9.82 26.06 16.59
CA PHE A 31 -9.43 24.65 16.58
C PHE A 31 -8.69 24.29 15.27
N ASN A 32 -7.98 23.16 15.21
CA ASN A 32 -7.34 22.71 13.97
C ASN A 32 -8.41 22.51 12.87
N ARG A 33 -8.32 23.28 11.79
CA ARG A 33 -9.27 23.28 10.66
C ARG A 33 -9.43 21.90 10.01
N GLU A 34 -8.39 21.07 10.00
CA GLU A 34 -8.46 19.70 9.47
C GLU A 34 -9.34 18.76 10.32
N LYS A 35 -9.64 19.17 11.57
CA LYS A 35 -10.48 18.43 12.52
C LYS A 35 -11.84 19.08 12.75
N VAL A 36 -12.20 20.08 11.96
CA VAL A 36 -13.53 20.72 11.96
C VAL A 36 -14.35 20.19 10.79
N ILE A 37 -15.55 19.68 11.08
CA ILE A 37 -16.49 19.18 10.08
C ILE A 37 -17.69 20.11 10.04
N ILE A 38 -17.99 20.62 8.85
CA ILE A 38 -19.25 21.31 8.58
C ILE A 38 -20.36 20.29 8.41
N VAL A 39 -21.44 20.46 9.18
CA VAL A 39 -22.61 19.58 9.11
C VAL A 39 -23.25 19.65 7.72
N ASP A 40 -23.57 18.50 7.16
CA ASP A 40 -24.31 18.35 5.92
C ASP A 40 -25.44 17.32 6.15
N LYS A 41 -25.21 16.05 5.86
CA LYS A 41 -26.13 14.96 6.20
C LYS A 41 -25.70 14.29 7.51
N PRO A 42 -26.64 13.90 8.40
CA PRO A 42 -26.30 13.33 9.71
C PRO A 42 -25.34 12.15 9.62
N GLN A 43 -25.65 11.16 8.77
CA GLN A 43 -24.86 9.93 8.66
C GLN A 43 -23.44 10.20 8.12
N SER A 44 -23.31 10.97 7.04
CA SER A 44 -22.01 11.27 6.44
C SER A 44 -21.13 12.12 7.36
N THR A 45 -21.74 13.00 8.14
CA THR A 45 -21.05 13.82 9.16
C THR A 45 -20.50 12.94 10.27
N ILE A 46 -21.30 11.99 10.78
CA ILE A 46 -20.88 11.02 11.80
C ILE A 46 -19.75 10.14 11.26
N ASP A 47 -19.86 9.64 10.03
CA ASP A 47 -18.85 8.79 9.41
C ASP A 47 -17.51 9.52 9.25
N LYS A 48 -17.55 10.79 8.78
CA LYS A 48 -16.38 11.67 8.71
C LYS A 48 -15.77 11.93 10.09
N ALA A 49 -16.60 12.24 11.10
CA ALA A 49 -16.13 12.51 12.45
C ALA A 49 -15.45 11.29 13.07
N CYS A 50 -16.09 10.12 12.94
CA CYS A 50 -15.49 8.88 13.37
C CYS A 50 -14.20 8.57 12.59
N SER A 51 -14.12 8.91 11.31
CA SER A 51 -12.89 8.74 10.50
C SER A 51 -11.74 9.59 11.05
N LEU A 52 -11.98 10.87 11.32
CA LEU A 52 -10.97 11.79 11.85
C LEU A 52 -10.55 11.44 13.29
N LEU A 53 -11.49 11.04 14.14
CA LEU A 53 -11.17 10.54 15.49
C LEU A 53 -10.27 9.30 15.44
N ARG A 54 -10.48 8.43 14.44
CA ARG A 54 -9.67 7.23 14.23
C ARG A 54 -8.31 7.50 13.60
N LYS A 55 -8.21 8.46 12.68
CA LYS A 55 -6.93 8.85 12.06
C LYS A 55 -5.88 9.27 13.10
N GLY A 56 -6.29 9.71 14.28
CA GLY A 56 -5.41 10.03 15.41
C GLY A 56 -5.24 8.94 16.48
N SER A 57 -5.76 7.71 16.30
CA SER A 57 -5.87 6.71 17.39
C SER A 57 -5.42 5.29 17.03
N PHE A 58 -4.53 5.12 16.05
CA PHE A 58 -3.93 3.82 15.77
C PHE A 58 -2.49 3.81 16.26
N ASP A 59 -2.16 2.90 17.18
CA ASP A 59 -0.79 2.74 17.67
C ASP A 59 0.20 2.40 16.54
N ARG A 60 -0.30 1.75 15.48
CA ARG A 60 0.47 1.34 14.30
C ARG A 60 -0.41 1.27 13.05
N ILE A 61 0.16 1.66 11.92
CA ILE A 61 -0.37 1.39 10.57
C ILE A 61 0.34 0.17 9.99
N ILE A 62 -0.42 -0.80 9.49
CA ILE A 62 0.12 -2.00 8.86
C ILE A 62 -0.24 -2.00 7.38
N ILE A 63 0.76 -2.12 6.53
CA ILE A 63 0.59 -2.26 5.07
C ILE A 63 0.81 -3.72 4.70
N GLY A 64 -0.21 -4.44 4.27
CA GLY A 64 -0.09 -5.78 3.70
C GLY A 64 0.06 -5.72 2.19
N ILE A 65 0.97 -6.52 1.63
CA ILE A 65 1.26 -6.59 0.19
C ILE A 65 1.27 -8.04 -0.26
N ASP A 66 0.41 -8.39 -1.21
CA ASP A 66 0.47 -9.66 -1.95
C ASP A 66 1.31 -9.46 -3.23
N PRO A 67 2.54 -10.01 -3.31
CA PRO A 67 3.45 -9.73 -4.40
C PRO A 67 3.05 -10.45 -5.71
N GLY A 68 3.11 -9.72 -6.82
CA GLY A 68 2.80 -10.22 -8.16
C GLY A 68 3.10 -9.16 -9.22
N LYS A 69 2.73 -9.39 -10.49
CA LYS A 69 2.87 -8.38 -11.56
C LYS A 69 2.08 -7.11 -11.25
N TYR A 70 0.91 -7.29 -10.63
CA TYR A 70 0.07 -6.23 -10.10
C TYR A 70 -0.19 -6.53 -8.62
N PRO A 71 0.66 -6.08 -7.69
CA PRO A 71 0.46 -6.38 -6.27
C PRO A 71 -0.87 -5.86 -5.72
N GLY A 72 -1.55 -6.71 -4.95
CA GLY A 72 -2.61 -6.28 -4.05
C GLY A 72 -1.99 -5.63 -2.82
N MET A 73 -2.54 -4.50 -2.36
CA MET A 73 -2.06 -3.80 -1.17
C MET A 73 -3.22 -3.37 -0.27
N ALA A 74 -3.07 -3.53 1.03
CA ALA A 74 -4.06 -3.12 2.03
C ALA A 74 -3.39 -2.32 3.15
N VAL A 75 -3.98 -1.18 3.52
CA VAL A 75 -3.53 -0.34 4.63
C VAL A 75 -4.50 -0.51 5.79
N LEU A 76 -4.01 -0.97 6.94
CA LEU A 76 -4.81 -1.25 8.13
C LEU A 76 -4.44 -0.31 9.28
N GLY A 77 -5.47 0.15 9.98
CA GLY A 77 -5.37 0.73 11.33
C GLY A 77 -6.09 -0.18 12.32
N GLY A 78 -5.34 -0.83 13.21
CA GLY A 78 -5.87 -1.95 14.01
C GLY A 78 -6.39 -3.08 13.11
N ASN A 79 -7.65 -3.48 13.29
CA ASN A 79 -8.28 -4.55 12.49
C ASN A 79 -9.05 -4.05 11.25
N LYS A 80 -9.05 -2.74 10.97
CA LYS A 80 -9.86 -2.14 9.90
C LYS A 80 -8.99 -1.76 8.70
N ALA A 81 -9.44 -2.15 7.50
CA ALA A 81 -8.88 -1.64 6.24
C ALA A 81 -9.27 -0.17 6.03
N LEU A 82 -8.27 0.70 5.92
CA LEU A 82 -8.39 2.13 5.64
C LEU A 82 -8.42 2.41 4.14
N SER A 83 -7.59 1.68 3.38
CA SER A 83 -7.61 1.68 1.91
C SER A 83 -7.08 0.36 1.37
N VAL A 84 -7.46 0.05 0.13
CA VAL A 84 -6.97 -1.11 -0.64
C VAL A 84 -6.64 -0.68 -2.05
N HIS A 85 -5.63 -1.30 -2.64
CA HIS A 85 -5.10 -0.93 -3.94
C HIS A 85 -4.68 -2.18 -4.72
N HIS A 86 -4.76 -2.11 -6.04
CA HIS A 86 -4.19 -3.10 -6.95
C HIS A 86 -3.44 -2.33 -8.01
N VAL A 87 -2.11 -2.33 -7.92
CA VAL A 87 -1.25 -1.41 -8.67
C VAL A 87 -0.11 -2.16 -9.34
N SER A 88 0.59 -1.54 -10.28
CA SER A 88 1.82 -2.14 -10.80
C SER A 88 2.91 -2.15 -9.73
N VAL A 89 3.90 -3.05 -9.84
CA VAL A 89 5.03 -3.12 -8.90
C VAL A 89 5.75 -1.76 -8.73
N GLY A 90 5.87 -0.99 -9.81
CA GLY A 90 6.53 0.33 -9.78
C GLY A 90 5.78 1.37 -8.94
N GLU A 91 4.47 1.23 -8.80
CA GLU A 91 3.60 2.18 -8.07
C GLU A 91 3.51 1.87 -6.56
N VAL A 92 3.98 0.70 -6.12
CA VAL A 92 3.93 0.31 -4.71
C VAL A 92 4.71 1.29 -3.82
N CYS A 93 5.97 1.58 -4.16
CA CYS A 93 6.81 2.48 -3.36
C CYS A 93 6.31 3.95 -3.37
N PRO A 94 5.94 4.55 -4.51
CA PRO A 94 5.27 5.85 -4.54
C PRO A 94 4.05 5.94 -3.61
N LEU A 95 3.21 4.91 -3.62
CA LEU A 95 2.02 4.86 -2.80
C LEU A 95 2.33 4.68 -1.31
N ILE A 96 3.32 3.85 -0.95
CA ILE A 96 3.83 3.76 0.42
C ILE A 96 4.34 5.13 0.90
N LYS A 97 5.08 5.88 0.07
CA LYS A 97 5.53 7.24 0.43
C LYS A 97 4.37 8.20 0.68
N GLN A 98 3.26 8.07 -0.06
CA GLN A 98 2.05 8.84 0.21
C GLN A 98 1.44 8.46 1.57
N ILE A 99 1.35 7.17 1.88
CA ILE A 99 0.86 6.67 3.18
C ILE A 99 1.77 7.16 4.32
N MET A 100 3.09 7.15 4.14
CA MET A 100 4.04 7.70 5.12
C MET A 100 3.79 9.19 5.41
N ARG A 101 3.40 9.98 4.40
CA ARG A 101 3.04 11.40 4.62
C ARG A 101 1.69 11.54 5.33
N GLU A 102 0.71 10.72 4.97
CA GLU A 102 -0.62 10.76 5.58
C GLU A 102 -0.62 10.33 7.05
N TYR A 103 0.23 9.36 7.41
CA TYR A 103 0.32 8.77 8.76
C TYR A 103 1.71 8.99 9.39
N LYS A 104 2.28 10.18 9.19
CA LYS A 104 3.65 10.53 9.61
C LYS A 104 3.93 10.35 11.11
N ASP A 105 2.90 10.43 11.94
CA ASP A 105 2.98 10.35 13.40
C ASP A 105 2.72 8.92 13.92
N ASN A 106 2.47 7.96 13.02
CA ASN A 106 2.22 6.57 13.36
C ASN A 106 3.45 5.70 13.07
N ASP A 107 3.64 4.64 13.87
CA ASP A 107 4.57 3.57 13.52
C ASP A 107 4.02 2.82 12.30
N ILE A 108 4.83 2.66 11.24
CA ILE A 108 4.44 1.97 10.00
C ILE A 108 5.21 0.66 9.87
N LEU A 109 4.48 -0.44 9.71
CA LEU A 109 5.01 -1.77 9.44
C LEU A 109 4.50 -2.29 8.10
N VAL A 110 5.40 -2.81 7.27
CA VAL A 110 5.01 -3.45 6.01
C VAL A 110 5.12 -4.96 6.14
N ARG A 111 4.08 -5.68 5.71
CA ARG A 111 4.00 -7.13 5.65
C ARG A 111 3.88 -7.56 4.20
N ILE A 112 4.70 -8.51 3.78
CA ILE A 112 4.73 -8.99 2.39
C ILE A 112 4.54 -10.49 2.37
N GLY A 113 3.66 -10.95 1.48
CA GLY A 113 3.43 -12.36 1.24
C GLY A 113 4.64 -13.13 0.72
N HIS A 114 4.62 -14.45 0.83
CA HIS A 114 5.72 -15.31 0.38
C HIS A 114 5.80 -15.48 -1.15
N GLY A 115 4.79 -15.01 -1.89
CA GLY A 115 4.68 -15.19 -3.35
C GLY A 115 5.78 -14.49 -4.15
N ALA A 116 5.75 -14.69 -5.48
CA ALA A 116 6.55 -13.96 -6.48
C ALA A 116 7.99 -13.58 -6.03
N ARG A 117 8.82 -14.59 -5.75
CA ARG A 117 10.16 -14.49 -5.12
C ARG A 117 11.00 -13.27 -5.54
N LEU A 118 11.15 -13.01 -6.84
CA LEU A 118 11.93 -11.87 -7.34
C LEU A 118 11.29 -10.53 -6.98
N ILE A 119 10.00 -10.37 -7.29
CA ILE A 119 9.23 -9.16 -7.00
C ILE A 119 9.20 -8.89 -5.50
N ARG A 120 8.90 -9.91 -4.70
CA ARG A 120 8.90 -9.84 -3.24
C ARG A 120 10.24 -9.34 -2.70
N SER A 121 11.36 -9.91 -3.15
CA SER A 121 12.67 -9.54 -2.63
C SER A 121 13.09 -8.13 -3.04
N ARG A 122 12.71 -7.70 -4.25
CA ARG A 122 12.85 -6.31 -4.69
C ARG A 122 12.05 -5.36 -3.79
N LEU A 123 10.76 -5.65 -3.58
CA LEU A 123 9.90 -4.85 -2.71
C LEU A 123 10.47 -4.77 -1.28
N ILE A 124 10.94 -5.90 -0.71
CA ILE A 124 11.60 -5.91 0.60
C ILE A 124 12.77 -4.91 0.63
N ASN A 125 13.67 -4.96 -0.36
CA ASN A 125 14.81 -4.06 -0.42
C ASN A 125 14.40 -2.60 -0.57
N ASP A 126 13.51 -2.30 -1.52
CA ASP A 126 13.04 -0.94 -1.79
C ASP A 126 12.36 -0.33 -0.54
N ILE A 127 11.59 -1.13 0.20
CA ILE A 127 10.91 -0.70 1.42
C ILE A 127 11.87 -0.51 2.60
N LEU A 128 12.86 -1.40 2.75
CA LEU A 128 13.92 -1.23 3.75
C LEU A 128 14.75 0.03 3.47
N ASP A 129 15.02 0.35 2.19
CA ASP A 129 15.74 1.56 1.79
C ASP A 129 14.94 2.85 2.03
N MET A 130 13.60 2.75 2.14
CA MET A 130 12.74 3.84 2.63
C MET A 130 12.77 4.00 4.17
N GLY A 131 13.49 3.14 4.90
CA GLY A 131 13.61 3.18 6.35
C GLY A 131 12.46 2.48 7.09
N LEU A 132 11.59 1.74 6.38
CA LEU A 132 10.47 1.03 6.99
C LEU A 132 10.87 -0.39 7.42
N ARG A 133 10.19 -0.90 8.45
CA ARG A 133 10.33 -2.31 8.86
C ARG A 133 9.49 -3.20 7.96
N VAL A 134 10.07 -4.35 7.59
CA VAL A 134 9.41 -5.35 6.74
C VAL A 134 9.33 -6.69 7.44
N GLU A 135 8.16 -7.31 7.39
CA GLU A 135 7.89 -8.68 7.80
C GLU A 135 7.48 -9.51 6.58
N MET A 136 7.99 -10.74 6.47
CA MET A 136 7.53 -11.71 5.48
C MET A 136 6.52 -12.65 6.13
N VAL A 137 5.34 -12.76 5.56
CA VAL A 137 4.26 -13.62 6.02
C VAL A 137 4.28 -14.92 5.22
N ASP A 138 4.20 -16.04 5.92
CA ASP A 138 4.09 -17.35 5.31
C ASP A 138 2.60 -17.69 5.10
N GLU A 139 2.18 -17.73 3.83
CA GLU A 139 0.82 -18.05 3.40
C GLU A 139 0.64 -19.53 3.05
N THR A 140 1.63 -20.39 3.32
CA THR A 140 1.51 -21.82 3.05
C THR A 140 0.33 -22.41 3.86
N GLY A 141 -0.79 -22.62 3.18
CA GLY A 141 -2.01 -23.21 3.76
C GLY A 141 -3.29 -22.40 3.56
N THR A 142 -3.25 -21.16 3.06
CA THR A 142 -4.46 -20.34 2.92
C THR A 142 -4.63 -19.74 1.53
N THR A 143 -5.28 -20.47 0.62
CA THR A 143 -6.13 -19.83 -0.39
C THR A 143 -7.17 -20.81 -0.93
N PRO A 144 -8.47 -20.61 -0.59
CA PRO A 144 -9.56 -21.06 -1.45
C PRO A 144 -9.48 -20.24 -2.73
N ARG A 145 -9.24 -20.90 -3.87
CA ARG A 145 -9.22 -20.23 -5.18
C ARG A 145 -10.64 -19.82 -5.54
N LEU A 146 -11.00 -18.55 -5.34
CA LEU A 146 -12.19 -17.97 -5.97
C LEU A 146 -11.96 -17.87 -7.49
N GLY A 147 -13.03 -18.07 -8.25
CA GLY A 147 -13.01 -18.47 -9.66
C GLY A 147 -12.15 -17.64 -10.63
N LYS A 148 -11.67 -18.33 -11.69
CA LYS A 148 -10.79 -17.83 -12.74
C LYS A 148 -11.47 -16.76 -13.61
N GLY A 149 -11.31 -15.49 -13.24
CA GLY A 149 -11.63 -14.34 -14.07
C GLY A 149 -10.80 -13.12 -13.64
N VAL A 150 -10.52 -12.18 -14.54
CA VAL A 150 -9.66 -11.00 -14.26
C VAL A 150 -10.18 -10.20 -13.05
N HIS A 151 -11.50 -9.98 -12.98
CA HIS A 151 -12.13 -9.32 -11.84
C HIS A 151 -12.02 -10.14 -10.54
N GLY A 152 -12.08 -11.47 -10.65
CA GLY A 152 -11.91 -12.38 -9.51
C GLY A 152 -10.48 -12.35 -8.96
N GLN A 153 -9.48 -12.21 -9.84
CA GLN A 153 -8.07 -12.12 -9.45
C GLN A 153 -7.79 -10.83 -8.67
N VAL A 154 -8.25 -9.67 -9.15
CA VAL A 154 -8.05 -8.38 -8.46
C VAL A 154 -8.63 -8.42 -7.04
N VAL A 155 -9.86 -8.94 -6.90
CA VAL A 155 -10.51 -9.09 -5.58
C VAL A 155 -9.74 -10.08 -4.70
N SER A 156 -9.26 -11.18 -5.28
CA SER A 156 -8.45 -12.18 -4.57
C SER A 156 -7.15 -11.58 -4.02
N ASP A 157 -6.41 -10.82 -4.85
CA ASP A 157 -5.14 -10.20 -4.47
C ASP A 157 -5.34 -9.17 -3.35
N ILE A 158 -6.44 -8.40 -3.39
CA ILE A 158 -6.81 -7.46 -2.33
C ILE A 158 -7.15 -8.20 -1.02
N ILE A 159 -7.91 -9.30 -1.09
CA ILE A 159 -8.24 -10.12 0.08
C ILE A 159 -6.96 -10.73 0.68
N ALA A 160 -6.06 -11.23 -0.16
CA ALA A 160 -4.76 -11.74 0.26
C ALA A 160 -3.96 -10.65 0.99
N ALA A 161 -3.86 -9.44 0.43
CA ALA A 161 -3.20 -8.31 1.06
C ALA A 161 -3.78 -7.95 2.45
N ILE A 162 -5.11 -8.01 2.61
CA ILE A 162 -5.75 -7.81 3.93
C ILE A 162 -5.34 -8.91 4.91
N ASN A 163 -5.30 -10.17 4.48
CA ASN A 163 -4.91 -11.28 5.33
C ASN A 163 -3.43 -11.21 5.73
N ILE A 164 -2.55 -10.88 4.78
CA ILE A 164 -1.12 -10.62 4.99
C ILE A 164 -0.94 -9.50 6.02
N ALA A 165 -1.72 -8.42 5.94
CA ALA A 165 -1.65 -7.33 6.91
C ALA A 165 -2.03 -7.78 8.33
N LYS A 166 -2.87 -8.81 8.50
CA LYS A 166 -3.35 -9.28 9.81
C LYS A 166 -2.41 -10.29 10.48
N ILE A 167 -1.71 -11.09 9.69
CA ILE A 167 -0.87 -12.19 10.21
C ILE A 167 0.54 -11.66 10.53
N PRO A 168 1.05 -11.84 11.76
CA PRO A 168 2.45 -11.53 12.07
C PRO A 168 3.42 -12.30 11.19
N GLY A 169 4.44 -11.62 10.68
CA GLY A 169 5.46 -12.24 9.83
C GLY A 169 6.84 -12.30 10.50
N LYS A 170 7.79 -12.91 9.79
CA LYS A 170 9.21 -12.92 10.16
C LYS A 170 9.86 -11.63 9.71
N ARG A 171 10.54 -10.91 10.62
CA ARG A 171 11.29 -9.70 10.28
C ARG A 171 12.36 -9.99 9.23
N MET A 172 12.44 -9.14 8.21
CA MET A 172 13.35 -9.28 7.09
C MET A 172 14.48 -8.24 7.12
N GLY A 173 15.64 -8.64 6.59
CA GLY A 173 16.72 -7.73 6.17
C GLY A 173 16.84 -7.72 4.65
N LYS A 174 17.87 -7.03 4.11
CA LYS A 174 18.10 -6.98 2.67
C LYS A 174 18.22 -8.39 2.07
N GLN A 175 17.60 -8.57 0.92
CA GLN A 175 17.55 -9.81 0.16
C GLN A 175 18.51 -9.73 -1.02
N PHE A 176 19.38 -10.74 -1.15
CA PHE A 176 20.26 -10.90 -2.31
C PHE A 176 19.90 -12.22 -2.98
N ILE A 177 19.17 -12.15 -4.10
CA ILE A 177 18.80 -13.33 -4.86
C ILE A 177 19.23 -13.20 -6.31
N GLU A 178 19.82 -14.27 -6.80
CA GLU A 178 20.14 -14.42 -8.21
C GLU A 178 18.92 -14.97 -8.98
N PRO A 179 18.54 -14.31 -10.09
CA PRO A 179 17.50 -14.81 -10.98
C PRO A 179 17.89 -16.16 -11.58
N SER A 180 16.95 -17.11 -11.54
CA SER A 180 17.10 -18.39 -12.20
C SER A 180 17.04 -18.26 -13.73
N GLN A 181 17.48 -19.29 -14.42
CA GLN A 181 17.39 -19.39 -15.87
C GLN A 181 15.95 -19.23 -16.39
N GLY A 182 14.99 -19.88 -15.70
CA GLY A 182 13.58 -19.81 -16.06
C GLY A 182 13.02 -18.40 -15.90
N GLU A 183 13.31 -17.72 -14.79
CA GLU A 183 12.84 -16.35 -14.55
C GLU A 183 13.40 -15.35 -15.58
N VAL A 184 14.68 -15.50 -15.95
CA VAL A 184 15.30 -14.68 -16.99
C VAL A 184 14.62 -14.91 -18.35
N ARG A 185 14.31 -16.18 -18.68
CA ARG A 185 13.60 -16.53 -19.91
C ARG A 185 12.19 -15.92 -19.96
N VAL A 186 11.44 -15.96 -18.85
CA VAL A 186 10.11 -15.33 -18.75
C VAL A 186 10.18 -13.82 -19.04
N ILE A 187 11.22 -13.14 -18.54
CA ILE A 187 11.41 -11.70 -18.80
C ILE A 187 11.73 -11.45 -20.28
N GLN A 188 12.54 -12.31 -20.90
CA GLN A 188 12.81 -12.22 -22.34
C GLN A 188 11.52 -12.42 -23.16
N GLU A 189 10.68 -13.38 -22.79
CA GLU A 189 9.37 -13.62 -23.42
C GLU A 189 8.46 -12.38 -23.28
N HIS A 190 8.36 -11.80 -22.07
CA HIS A 190 7.63 -10.53 -21.87
C HIS A 190 8.21 -9.37 -22.68
N SER A 191 9.53 -9.28 -22.84
CA SER A 191 10.14 -8.21 -23.67
C SER A 191 9.74 -8.33 -25.14
N ARG A 192 9.58 -9.57 -25.61
CA ARG A 192 9.08 -9.86 -26.96
C ARG A 192 7.62 -9.47 -27.10
N GLU A 193 6.78 -9.77 -26.13
CA GLU A 193 5.39 -9.32 -26.11
C GLU A 193 5.29 -7.79 -26.09
N TYR A 194 6.06 -7.12 -25.24
CA TYR A 194 6.09 -5.66 -25.13
C TYR A 194 6.48 -4.97 -26.44
N SER A 195 7.40 -5.58 -27.19
CA SER A 195 7.82 -5.09 -28.51
C SER A 195 6.93 -5.56 -29.67
N ASN A 196 5.76 -6.14 -29.39
CA ASN A 196 4.85 -6.74 -30.38
C ASN A 196 5.57 -7.76 -31.29
N GLY A 197 6.44 -8.57 -30.71
CA GLY A 197 7.19 -9.63 -31.39
C GLY A 197 8.51 -9.21 -32.03
N ARG A 198 8.85 -7.92 -32.03
CA ARG A 198 9.95 -7.36 -32.84
C ARG A 198 11.33 -7.56 -32.25
N SER A 199 11.45 -7.63 -30.94
CA SER A 199 12.76 -7.64 -30.26
C SER A 199 12.71 -8.46 -28.98
N THR A 200 13.80 -9.14 -28.65
CA THR A 200 13.93 -9.90 -27.39
C THR A 200 15.22 -9.45 -26.73
N ILE A 201 15.11 -8.89 -25.51
CA ILE A 201 16.29 -8.33 -24.85
C ILE A 201 17.33 -9.42 -24.55
N PRO A 202 18.64 -9.10 -24.64
CA PRO A 202 19.71 -9.99 -24.24
C PRO A 202 19.57 -10.44 -22.79
N ARG A 203 20.11 -11.62 -22.50
CA ARG A 203 20.07 -12.25 -21.18
C ARG A 203 20.65 -11.36 -20.07
N LEU A 204 21.65 -10.55 -20.39
CA LEU A 204 22.24 -9.57 -19.47
C LEU A 204 21.21 -8.52 -19.04
N LEU A 205 20.47 -7.95 -19.99
CA LEU A 205 19.42 -6.96 -19.70
C LEU A 205 18.23 -7.61 -18.98
N ALA A 206 17.84 -8.83 -19.37
CA ALA A 206 16.79 -9.56 -18.67
C ALA A 206 17.17 -9.86 -17.20
N ARG A 207 18.46 -10.15 -16.92
CA ARG A 207 18.97 -10.28 -15.55
C ARG A 207 18.91 -8.96 -14.79
N ALA A 208 19.29 -7.85 -15.41
CA ALA A 208 19.19 -6.52 -14.80
C ALA A 208 17.72 -6.17 -14.45
N VAL A 209 16.78 -6.47 -15.36
CA VAL A 209 15.34 -6.32 -15.10
C VAL A 209 14.88 -7.22 -13.95
N ALA A 210 15.31 -8.49 -13.94
CA ALA A 210 14.96 -9.44 -12.87
C ALA A 210 15.47 -8.99 -11.49
N LYS A 211 16.64 -8.33 -11.45
CA LYS A 211 17.24 -7.74 -10.25
C LYS A 211 16.63 -6.40 -9.86
N GLY A 212 15.79 -5.82 -10.73
CA GLY A 212 15.18 -4.51 -10.54
C GLY A 212 16.09 -3.33 -10.85
N GLU A 213 17.25 -3.57 -11.46
CA GLU A 213 18.21 -2.55 -11.90
C GLU A 213 17.70 -1.77 -13.11
N LEU A 214 16.82 -2.38 -13.90
CA LEU A 214 16.12 -1.77 -15.03
C LEU A 214 14.63 -2.14 -14.99
N THR A 215 13.79 -1.26 -15.52
CA THR A 215 12.43 -1.62 -15.95
C THR A 215 12.46 -2.37 -17.28
N LEU A 216 11.36 -3.06 -17.60
CA LEU A 216 11.26 -3.77 -18.88
C LEU A 216 11.34 -2.79 -20.07
N SER A 217 10.72 -1.61 -19.95
CA SER A 217 10.76 -0.57 -20.97
C SER A 217 12.17 -0.03 -21.19
N GLU A 218 12.88 0.35 -20.11
CA GLU A 218 14.27 0.83 -20.19
C GLU A 218 15.20 -0.22 -20.82
N ALA A 219 15.00 -1.49 -20.49
CA ALA A 219 15.78 -2.58 -21.08
C ALA A 219 15.51 -2.75 -22.58
N VAL A 220 14.26 -2.57 -23.02
CA VAL A 220 13.89 -2.64 -24.45
C VAL A 220 14.43 -1.42 -25.21
N GLU A 221 14.31 -0.21 -24.65
CA GLU A 221 14.86 1.02 -25.22
C GLU A 221 16.38 0.91 -25.40
N LYS A 222 17.09 0.53 -24.33
CA LYS A 222 18.54 0.34 -24.35
C LYS A 222 18.99 -0.74 -25.34
N HIS A 223 18.19 -1.80 -25.51
CA HIS A 223 18.49 -2.83 -26.50
C HIS A 223 18.35 -2.33 -27.94
N ASN A 224 17.31 -1.52 -28.20
CA ASN A 224 17.02 -0.98 -29.52
C ASN A 224 17.90 0.25 -29.88
N GLY A 225 18.78 0.68 -28.97
CA GLY A 225 19.72 1.78 -29.21
C GLY A 225 19.13 3.17 -29.01
N TYR A 226 18.08 3.28 -28.19
CA TYR A 226 17.49 4.55 -27.74
C TYR A 226 18.03 4.95 -26.36
#